data_AF-A0A952YWW8-F1
#
_entry.id   AF-A0A952YWW8-F1
#
_cell.length_a   1.000
_cell.length_b   1.000
_cell.length_c   1.000
_cell.angle_alpha   90.00
_cell.angle_beta   90.00
_cell.angle_gamma   90.00
#
_symmetry.space_group_name_H-M   'P 1'
#
loop_
_entity.id
_entity.type
_entity.pdbx_description
1 polymer ?
#
loop_
_entity_poly.entity_id
_entity_poly.type
_entity_poly.pdbx_seq_one_letter_code
_entity_poly.pdbx_strand_id
1 'polypeptide(L)'
;MLASEQDALSIRVARLYYYDHLTTARIADELRTSRSTVSRLLSRAHERGLVEIRIHDPAQHPQGIEARLRERFGLRVARVVSVPETADEHDWLERVAAFAAGYLNTVVDADAVVGIAWGTTLRKVASKLSPKPVANVDVVALNGSGTTQDIDSTFSSDIVMRIAQNYGARPHAFPVPAFFDYAQTRTALWRERSVRRLLELQRRARIVVFSVGAFSGQVPSHVH
;
A
#
# COMPACT_ATOMS: atom_id res chain seq x y z
N MET A 1 11.19 -14.16 -6.10
CA MET A 1 10.79 -15.12 -5.05
C MET A 1 9.91 -16.17 -5.73
N LEU A 2 10.33 -17.44 -5.79
CA LEU A 2 9.52 -18.50 -6.40
C LEU A 2 8.21 -18.62 -5.62
N ALA A 3 7.07 -18.75 -6.31
CA ALA A 3 5.78 -18.95 -5.67
C ALA A 3 5.84 -20.22 -4.82
N SER A 4 5.38 -20.16 -3.56
CA SER A 4 5.37 -21.36 -2.70
C SER A 4 4.40 -22.39 -3.28
N GLU A 5 4.62 -23.67 -2.98
CA GLU A 5 3.74 -24.76 -3.44
C GLU A 5 2.27 -24.52 -3.01
N GLN A 6 2.07 -23.92 -1.82
CA GLN A 6 0.75 -23.49 -1.38
C GLN A 6 0.17 -22.33 -2.19
N ASP A 7 0.99 -21.38 -2.65
CA ASP A 7 0.50 -20.28 -3.49
C ASP A 7 0.11 -20.80 -4.87
N ALA A 8 0.87 -21.73 -5.43
CA ALA A 8 0.51 -22.40 -6.68
C ALA A 8 -0.82 -23.16 -6.55
N LEU A 9 -1.04 -23.87 -5.45
CA LEU A 9 -2.30 -24.56 -5.17
C LEU A 9 -3.46 -23.57 -4.96
N SER A 10 -3.22 -22.46 -4.27
CA SER A 10 -4.21 -21.39 -4.06
C SER A 10 -4.64 -20.75 -5.37
N ILE A 11 -3.69 -20.49 -6.28
CA ILE A 11 -3.97 -20.01 -7.64
C ILE A 11 -4.78 -21.02 -8.43
N ARG A 12 -4.45 -22.32 -8.34
CA ARG A 12 -5.19 -23.38 -9.02
C ARG A 12 -6.64 -23.44 -8.55
N VAL A 13 -6.87 -23.45 -7.24
CA VAL A 13 -8.22 -23.44 -6.65
C VAL A 13 -9.00 -22.19 -7.08
N ALA A 14 -8.35 -21.02 -7.06
CA ALA A 14 -8.99 -19.78 -7.50
C ALA A 14 -9.39 -19.81 -8.98
N ARG A 15 -8.56 -20.40 -9.86
CA ARG A 15 -8.92 -20.58 -11.28
C ARG A 15 -10.15 -21.46 -11.44
N LEU A 16 -10.17 -22.63 -10.80
CA LEU A 16 -11.31 -23.55 -10.86
C LEU A 16 -12.61 -22.89 -10.37
N TYR A 17 -12.52 -22.02 -9.35
CA TYR A 17 -13.69 -21.36 -8.79
C TYR A 17 -14.16 -20.15 -9.62
N TYR A 18 -13.25 -19.24 -9.98
CA TYR A 18 -13.62 -17.96 -10.61
C TYR A 18 -13.66 -18.02 -12.14
N TYR A 19 -12.78 -18.79 -12.79
CA TYR A 19 -12.77 -18.95 -14.25
C TYR A 19 -13.64 -20.13 -14.69
N ASP A 20 -13.48 -21.28 -14.04
CA ASP A 20 -14.21 -22.50 -14.46
C ASP A 20 -15.57 -22.64 -13.78
N HIS A 21 -15.94 -21.70 -12.90
CA HIS A 21 -17.23 -21.62 -12.20
C HIS A 21 -17.61 -22.91 -11.44
N LEU A 22 -16.62 -23.68 -10.98
CA LEU A 22 -16.86 -24.88 -10.20
C LEU A 22 -17.25 -24.53 -8.76
N THR A 23 -18.17 -25.32 -8.18
CA THR A 23 -18.51 -25.17 -6.76
C THR A 23 -17.36 -25.68 -5.89
N THR A 24 -17.26 -25.17 -4.65
CA THR A 24 -16.26 -25.64 -3.69
C THR A 24 -16.35 -27.14 -3.41
N ALA A 25 -17.53 -27.74 -3.59
CA ALA A 25 -17.74 -29.18 -3.53
C ALA A 25 -17.02 -29.92 -4.67
N ARG A 26 -17.25 -29.50 -5.93
CA ARG A 26 -16.63 -30.16 -7.09
C ARG A 26 -15.11 -29.98 -7.11
N ILE A 27 -14.63 -28.81 -6.69
CA ILE A 27 -13.19 -28.55 -6.54
C ILE A 27 -12.58 -29.45 -5.48
N ALA A 28 -13.28 -29.63 -4.35
CA ALA A 28 -12.83 -30.51 -3.28
C ALA A 28 -12.71 -31.97 -3.77
N ASP A 29 -13.69 -32.44 -4.54
CA ASP A 29 -13.67 -33.78 -5.12
C ASP A 29 -12.52 -33.95 -6.14
N GLU A 30 -12.34 -32.99 -7.06
CA GLU A 30 -11.29 -33.03 -8.09
C GLU A 30 -9.88 -33.02 -7.49
N LEU A 31 -9.67 -32.22 -6.45
CA LEU A 31 -8.39 -32.10 -5.75
C LEU A 31 -8.23 -33.09 -4.60
N ARG A 32 -9.20 -34.00 -4.40
CA ARG A 32 -9.22 -35.00 -3.31
C ARG A 32 -8.96 -34.37 -1.93
N THR A 33 -9.63 -33.26 -1.66
CA THR A 33 -9.51 -32.49 -0.42
C THR A 33 -10.88 -32.16 0.17
N SER A 34 -10.92 -31.39 1.26
CA SER A 34 -12.18 -30.97 1.89
C SER A 34 -12.65 -29.60 1.38
N ARG A 35 -13.97 -29.35 1.42
CA ARG A 35 -14.54 -28.01 1.15
C ARG A 35 -13.92 -26.93 2.04
N SER A 36 -13.61 -27.25 3.29
CA SER A 36 -12.92 -26.34 4.22
C SER A 36 -11.52 -25.98 3.76
N THR A 37 -10.78 -26.93 3.17
CA THR A 37 -9.45 -26.67 2.60
C THR A 37 -9.55 -25.80 1.36
N VAL A 38 -10.52 -26.06 0.47
CA VAL A 38 -10.80 -25.20 -0.70
C VAL A 38 -11.11 -23.77 -0.27
N SER A 39 -12.00 -23.60 0.72
CA SER A 39 -12.35 -22.27 1.25
C SER A 39 -11.11 -21.54 1.80
N ARG A 40 -10.27 -22.23 2.58
CA ARG A 40 -9.03 -21.66 3.12
C ARG A 40 -8.02 -21.29 2.04
N LEU A 41 -7.93 -22.07 0.96
CA LEU A 41 -7.07 -21.76 -0.19
C LEU A 41 -7.59 -20.55 -0.98
N LEU A 42 -8.91 -20.40 -1.13
CA LEU A 42 -9.51 -19.18 -1.70
C LEU A 42 -9.25 -17.96 -0.82
N SER A 43 -9.46 -18.06 0.49
CA SER A 43 -9.14 -16.98 1.45
C SER A 43 -7.66 -16.61 1.37
N ARG A 44 -6.77 -17.61 1.36
CA ARG A 44 -5.33 -17.39 1.20
C ARG A 44 -5.02 -16.68 -0.13
N ALA A 45 -5.64 -17.08 -1.23
CA ALA A 45 -5.43 -16.45 -2.53
C ALA A 45 -5.78 -14.95 -2.49
N HIS A 46 -6.86 -14.58 -1.80
CA HIS A 46 -7.24 -13.19 -1.53
C HIS A 46 -6.26 -12.48 -0.61
N GLU A 47 -5.97 -13.04 0.56
CA GLU A 47 -5.09 -12.45 1.57
C GLU A 47 -3.67 -12.20 1.06
N ARG A 48 -3.19 -13.10 0.19
CA ARG A 48 -1.87 -13.03 -0.46
C ARG A 48 -1.85 -12.12 -1.69
N GLY A 49 -2.99 -11.55 -2.10
CA GLY A 49 -3.13 -10.73 -3.31
C GLY A 49 -2.87 -11.50 -4.61
N LEU A 50 -3.07 -12.82 -4.61
CA LEU A 50 -2.95 -13.69 -5.79
C LEU A 50 -4.20 -13.61 -6.68
N VAL A 51 -5.32 -13.16 -6.10
CA VAL A 51 -6.59 -12.90 -6.78
C VAL A 51 -7.07 -11.51 -6.40
N GLU A 52 -7.50 -10.74 -7.40
CA GLU A 52 -8.18 -9.45 -7.22
C GLU A 52 -9.58 -9.57 -7.82
N ILE A 53 -10.64 -9.39 -7.01
CA ILE A 53 -12.01 -9.30 -7.52
C ILE A 53 -12.40 -7.84 -7.63
N ARG A 54 -12.76 -7.43 -8.85
CA ARG A 54 -13.34 -6.11 -9.12
C ARG A 54 -14.83 -6.26 -9.40
N ILE A 55 -15.65 -5.66 -8.54
CA ILE A 55 -17.09 -5.57 -8.73
C ILE A 55 -17.38 -4.19 -9.31
N HIS A 56 -17.92 -4.15 -10.53
CA HIS A 56 -18.46 -2.93 -11.13
C HIS A 56 -19.94 -2.83 -10.79
N ASP A 57 -20.27 -2.03 -9.78
CA ASP A 57 -21.65 -1.76 -9.38
C ASP A 57 -22.05 -0.34 -9.83
N PRO A 58 -22.85 -0.19 -10.90
CA PRO A 58 -23.31 1.11 -11.38
C PRO A 58 -24.32 1.79 -10.44
N ALA A 59 -24.98 1.04 -9.56
CA ALA A 59 -26.04 1.51 -8.68
C ALA A 59 -25.52 1.93 -7.30
N GLN A 60 -24.35 1.43 -6.89
CA GLN A 60 -23.65 2.00 -5.75
C GLN A 60 -23.30 3.46 -6.04
N HIS A 61 -23.65 4.32 -5.10
CA HIS A 61 -23.55 5.79 -5.19
C HIS A 61 -22.18 6.42 -4.78
N PRO A 62 -20.97 5.86 -5.01
CA PRO A 62 -19.72 6.64 -4.85
C PRO A 62 -19.54 7.69 -5.94
N GLN A 63 -20.12 7.52 -7.13
CA GLN A 63 -19.86 8.42 -8.27
C GLN A 63 -20.29 9.86 -8.00
N GLY A 64 -21.40 10.06 -7.26
CA GLY A 64 -21.87 11.39 -6.87
C GLY A 64 -20.95 12.06 -5.85
N ILE A 65 -20.49 11.31 -4.82
CA ILE A 65 -19.55 11.83 -3.82
C ILE A 65 -18.19 12.11 -4.47
N GLU A 66 -17.67 11.20 -5.28
CA GLU A 66 -16.42 11.38 -6.03
C GLU A 66 -16.48 12.58 -6.97
N ALA A 67 -17.59 12.78 -7.70
CA ALA A 67 -17.79 13.96 -8.54
C ALA A 67 -17.77 15.24 -7.71
N ARG A 68 -18.52 15.29 -6.60
CA ARG A 68 -18.55 16.44 -5.69
C ARG A 68 -17.19 16.74 -5.07
N LEU A 69 -16.41 15.73 -4.70
CA LEU A 69 -15.04 15.90 -4.19
C LEU A 69 -14.11 16.48 -5.27
N ARG A 70 -14.19 15.97 -6.51
CA ARG A 70 -13.40 16.50 -7.62
C ARG A 70 -13.75 17.95 -7.93
N GLU A 71 -15.04 18.27 -8.01
CA GLU A 71 -15.51 19.64 -8.28
C GLU A 71 -15.11 20.60 -7.16
N ARG A 72 -15.37 20.22 -5.89
CA ARG A 72 -15.11 21.08 -4.74
C ARG A 72 -13.63 21.35 -4.50
N PHE A 73 -12.77 20.36 -4.70
CA PHE A 73 -11.35 20.44 -4.34
C PHE A 73 -10.40 20.45 -5.55
N GLY A 74 -10.93 20.48 -6.78
CA GLY A 74 -10.12 20.48 -8.00
C GLY A 74 -9.29 19.20 -8.21
N LEU A 75 -9.76 18.06 -7.68
CA LEU A 75 -9.01 16.81 -7.76
C LEU A 75 -9.07 16.22 -9.17
N ARG A 76 -7.93 15.79 -9.71
CA ARG A 76 -7.87 15.05 -10.98
C ARG A 76 -8.67 13.74 -10.89
N VAL A 77 -8.54 13.05 -9.76
CA VAL A 77 -9.21 11.79 -9.46
C VAL A 77 -9.60 11.82 -7.98
N ALA A 78 -10.84 11.41 -7.68
CA ALA A 78 -11.29 11.09 -6.33
C ALA A 78 -11.85 9.68 -6.34
N ARG A 79 -11.60 8.92 -5.27
CA ARG A 79 -12.11 7.57 -5.09
C ARG A 79 -12.68 7.41 -3.69
N VAL A 80 -13.90 6.90 -3.61
CA VAL A 80 -14.59 6.66 -2.35
C VAL A 80 -14.81 5.16 -2.22
N VAL A 81 -14.23 4.58 -1.18
CA VAL A 81 -14.31 3.14 -0.92
C VAL A 81 -15.54 2.87 -0.06
N SER A 82 -16.50 2.11 -0.61
CA SER A 82 -17.69 1.69 0.13
C SER A 82 -17.31 0.74 1.27
N VAL A 83 -17.86 1.01 2.45
CA VAL A 83 -17.72 0.19 3.66
C VAL A 83 -19.13 -0.18 4.14
N PRO A 84 -19.34 -1.40 4.66
CA PRO A 84 -20.60 -1.76 5.32
C PRO A 84 -20.90 -0.81 6.49
N GLU A 85 -22.18 -0.56 6.78
CA GLU A 85 -22.57 0.30 7.92
C GLU A 85 -22.11 -0.27 9.27
N THR A 86 -21.95 -1.59 9.36
CA THR A 86 -21.47 -2.29 10.55
C THR A 86 -19.95 -2.33 10.67
N ALA A 87 -19.22 -1.80 9.69
CA ALA A 87 -17.76 -1.85 9.66
C ALA A 87 -17.16 -0.82 10.61
N ASP A 88 -16.09 -1.22 11.31
CA ASP A 88 -15.35 -0.32 12.20
C ASP A 88 -14.22 0.43 11.45
N GLU A 89 -13.51 1.34 12.14
CA GLU A 89 -12.40 2.10 11.54
C GLU A 89 -11.27 1.19 11.02
N HIS A 90 -11.10 -0.01 11.61
CA HIS A 90 -10.09 -0.96 11.15
C HIS A 90 -10.48 -1.53 9.78
N ASP A 91 -11.73 -1.92 9.61
CA ASP A 91 -12.29 -2.38 8.33
C ASP A 91 -12.23 -1.29 7.26
N TRP A 92 -12.48 -0.04 7.65
CA TRP A 92 -12.36 1.10 6.73
C TRP A 92 -10.92 1.24 6.24
N LEU A 93 -9.96 1.21 7.17
CA LEU A 93 -8.54 1.31 6.86
C LEU A 93 -8.08 0.15 5.96
N GLU A 94 -8.51 -1.08 6.26
CA GLU A 94 -8.23 -2.27 5.45
C GLU A 94 -8.67 -2.10 3.99
N ARG A 95 -9.92 -1.67 3.79
CA ARG A 95 -10.50 -1.50 2.45
C ARG A 95 -9.86 -0.35 1.68
N VAL A 96 -9.63 0.79 2.34
CA VAL A 96 -8.93 1.94 1.75
C VAL A 96 -7.50 1.56 1.38
N ALA A 97 -6.78 0.83 2.24
CA ALA A 97 -5.42 0.40 1.97
C ALA A 97 -5.34 -0.58 0.79
N ALA A 98 -6.26 -1.54 0.71
CA ALA A 98 -6.33 -2.48 -0.41
C ALA A 98 -6.62 -1.75 -1.74
N PHE A 99 -7.57 -0.84 -1.74
CA PHE A 99 -7.88 -0.03 -2.93
C PHE A 99 -6.67 0.82 -3.36
N ALA A 100 -6.05 1.53 -2.40
CA ALA A 100 -4.90 2.39 -2.67
C ALA A 100 -3.69 1.59 -3.16
N ALA A 101 -3.46 0.38 -2.65
CA ALA A 101 -2.42 -0.51 -3.13
C ALA A 101 -2.67 -0.95 -4.59
N GLY A 102 -3.90 -1.35 -4.91
CA GLY A 102 -4.31 -1.67 -6.27
C GLY A 102 -4.14 -0.48 -7.23
N TYR A 103 -4.52 0.73 -6.78
CA TYR A 103 -4.34 1.95 -7.56
C TYR A 103 -2.87 2.33 -7.74
N LEU A 104 -2.03 2.19 -6.70
CA LEU A 104 -0.59 2.45 -6.81
C LEU A 104 0.05 1.54 -7.88
N ASN A 105 -0.39 0.28 -7.93
CA ASN A 105 0.01 -0.67 -8.97
C ASN A 105 -0.41 -0.28 -10.38
N THR A 106 -1.37 0.62 -10.59
CA THR A 106 -1.71 1.11 -11.94
C THR A 106 -0.91 2.34 -12.34
N VAL A 107 -0.45 3.16 -11.38
CA VAL A 107 0.21 4.44 -11.66
C VAL A 107 1.74 4.39 -11.60
N VAL A 108 2.33 3.42 -10.89
CA VAL A 108 3.80 3.25 -10.85
C VAL A 108 4.27 2.58 -12.13
N ASP A 109 5.09 3.30 -12.91
CA ASP A 109 5.65 2.90 -14.20
C ASP A 109 7.18 3.00 -14.21
N ALA A 110 7.79 2.59 -15.33
CA ALA A 110 9.24 2.59 -15.48
C ALA A 110 9.84 3.99 -15.27
N ASP A 111 11.04 4.02 -14.71
CA ASP A 111 11.79 5.26 -14.40
C ASP A 111 11.10 6.20 -13.38
N ALA A 112 10.04 5.75 -12.72
CA ALA A 112 9.35 6.53 -11.70
C ALA A 112 10.20 6.70 -10.43
N VAL A 113 10.19 7.92 -9.90
CA VAL A 113 10.61 8.18 -8.52
C VAL A 113 9.37 8.33 -7.66
N VAL A 114 9.24 7.48 -6.65
CA VAL A 114 8.10 7.41 -5.73
C VAL A 114 8.54 7.93 -4.36
N GLY A 115 8.02 9.09 -3.98
CA GLY A 115 8.18 9.66 -2.65
C GLY A 115 7.14 9.08 -1.69
N ILE A 116 7.59 8.54 -0.57
CA ILE A 116 6.73 7.90 0.42
C ILE A 116 6.86 8.60 1.77
N ALA A 117 5.72 9.06 2.31
CA ALA A 117 5.64 9.45 3.71
C ALA A 117 5.52 8.22 4.61
N TRP A 118 5.79 8.39 5.90
CA TRP A 118 5.44 7.39 6.91
C TRP A 118 3.97 7.46 7.34
N GLY A 119 3.48 6.42 8.01
CA GLY A 119 2.14 6.40 8.62
C GLY A 119 1.54 5.00 8.70
N THR A 120 0.59 4.82 9.62
CA THR A 120 -0.16 3.56 9.80
C THR A 120 -0.88 3.14 8.52
N THR A 121 -1.51 4.10 7.84
CA THR A 121 -2.17 3.88 6.54
C THR A 121 -1.20 3.41 5.47
N LEU A 122 -0.03 4.06 5.35
CA LEU A 122 0.93 3.70 4.31
C LEU A 122 1.63 2.36 4.57
N ARG A 123 1.84 2.00 5.84
CA ARG A 123 2.25 0.64 6.20
C ARG A 123 1.23 -0.39 5.77
N LYS A 124 -0.06 -0.11 5.97
CA LYS A 124 -1.13 -0.99 5.51
C LYS A 124 -1.16 -1.11 3.98
N VAL A 125 -1.07 0.02 3.26
CA VAL A 125 -0.99 0.05 1.79
C VAL A 125 0.19 -0.80 1.30
N ALA A 126 1.39 -0.60 1.86
CA ALA A 126 2.58 -1.36 1.48
C ALA A 126 2.41 -2.87 1.70
N SER A 127 1.64 -3.29 2.70
CA SER A 127 1.36 -4.71 2.98
C SER A 127 0.37 -5.36 2.01
N LYS A 128 -0.40 -4.55 1.27
CA LYS A 128 -1.47 -5.00 0.35
C LYS A 128 -1.07 -4.92 -1.12
N LEU A 129 0.16 -4.50 -1.43
CA LEU A 129 0.63 -4.42 -2.80
C LEU A 129 0.77 -5.83 -3.40
N SER A 130 0.20 -6.00 -4.60
CA SER A 130 0.46 -7.19 -5.41
C SER A 130 1.82 -7.04 -6.11
N PRO A 131 2.65 -8.10 -6.13
CA PRO A 131 3.97 -8.07 -6.79
C PRO A 131 3.90 -7.57 -8.23
N LYS A 132 4.67 -6.53 -8.53
CA LYS A 132 4.73 -5.91 -9.86
C LYS A 132 6.14 -5.39 -10.11
N PRO A 133 7.10 -6.20 -10.56
CA PRO A 133 8.43 -5.69 -10.91
C PRO A 133 8.34 -4.64 -12.02
N VAL A 134 9.00 -3.49 -11.82
CA VAL A 134 9.02 -2.36 -12.76
C VAL A 134 10.46 -1.86 -12.88
N ALA A 135 10.92 -1.62 -14.12
CA ALA A 135 12.29 -1.22 -14.38
C ALA A 135 12.59 0.19 -13.86
N ASN A 136 13.80 0.38 -13.32
CA ASN A 136 14.38 1.68 -12.96
C ASN A 136 13.57 2.53 -11.97
N VAL A 137 12.76 1.92 -11.10
CA VAL A 137 12.03 2.66 -10.07
C VAL A 137 12.94 2.97 -8.88
N ASP A 138 12.80 4.18 -8.33
CA ASP A 138 13.40 4.58 -7.06
C ASP A 138 12.28 4.88 -6.05
N VAL A 139 12.39 4.36 -4.83
CA VAL A 139 11.45 4.64 -3.73
C VAL A 139 12.20 5.40 -2.65
N VAL A 140 11.78 6.63 -2.35
CA VAL A 140 12.49 7.53 -1.43
C VAL A 140 11.59 7.96 -0.28
N ALA A 141 12.10 7.89 0.95
CA ALA A 141 11.42 8.45 2.12
C ALA A 141 11.34 9.98 2.02
N LEU A 142 10.17 10.56 2.28
CA LEU A 142 9.95 12.01 2.29
C LEU A 142 10.21 12.65 3.65
N ASN A 143 10.01 11.88 4.71
CA ASN A 143 10.18 12.31 6.09
C ASN A 143 11.51 11.78 6.63
N GLY A 144 12.09 12.52 7.58
CA GLY A 144 13.21 12.01 8.35
C GLY A 144 12.82 10.78 9.17
N SER A 145 13.81 10.06 9.66
CA SER A 145 13.61 9.00 10.63
C SER A 145 13.03 9.57 11.92
N GLY A 146 12.12 8.81 12.52
CA GLY A 146 11.63 9.13 13.85
C GLY A 146 12.66 8.82 14.92
N THR A 147 12.48 9.44 16.08
CA THR A 147 13.32 9.21 17.25
C THR A 147 12.94 7.87 17.89
N THR A 148 13.94 7.14 18.37
CA THR A 148 13.82 5.79 18.99
C THR A 148 12.88 5.69 20.20
N GLN A 149 12.37 6.80 20.73
CA GLN A 149 11.45 6.79 21.88
C GLN A 149 9.97 6.74 21.48
N ASP A 150 9.59 7.20 20.29
CA ASP A 150 8.18 7.32 19.90
C ASP A 150 7.87 6.78 18.50
N ILE A 151 8.92 6.57 17.70
CA ILE A 151 8.86 5.93 16.40
C ILE A 151 9.88 4.81 16.43
N ASP A 152 9.41 3.57 16.33
CA ASP A 152 10.29 2.48 15.92
C ASP A 152 10.95 2.97 14.63
N SER A 153 12.23 3.32 14.63
CA SER A 153 12.95 3.86 13.46
C SER A 153 12.91 2.88 12.27
N THR A 154 12.52 1.64 12.57
CA THR A 154 12.06 0.58 11.68
C THR A 154 10.81 0.94 10.85
N PHE A 155 9.87 1.77 11.32
CA PHE A 155 8.59 2.06 10.67
C PHE A 155 8.73 2.76 9.31
N SER A 156 9.51 3.83 9.21
CA SER A 156 9.65 4.55 7.93
C SER A 156 10.48 3.75 6.92
N SER A 157 11.52 3.06 7.41
CA SER A 157 12.38 2.20 6.59
C SER A 157 11.64 0.96 6.09
N ASP A 158 10.79 0.34 6.91
CA ASP A 158 9.99 -0.84 6.54
C ASP A 158 9.01 -0.53 5.39
N ILE A 159 8.34 0.63 5.41
CA ILE A 159 7.42 1.02 4.34
C ILE A 159 8.19 1.18 3.02
N VAL A 160 9.30 1.93 3.02
CA VAL A 160 10.12 2.13 1.82
C VAL A 160 10.65 0.79 1.30
N MET A 161 11.15 -0.08 2.18
CA MET A 161 11.66 -1.39 1.80
C MET A 161 10.58 -2.29 1.21
N ARG A 162 9.39 -2.36 1.80
CA ARG A 162 8.27 -3.19 1.28
C ARG A 162 7.80 -2.74 -0.09
N ILE A 163 7.62 -1.43 -0.26
CA ILE A 163 7.22 -0.86 -1.56
C ILE A 163 8.32 -1.11 -2.59
N ALA A 164 9.60 -0.93 -2.22
CA ALA A 164 10.71 -1.18 -3.11
C ALA A 164 10.79 -2.67 -3.52
N GLN A 165 10.63 -3.59 -2.58
CA GLN A 165 10.58 -5.03 -2.86
C GLN A 165 9.43 -5.41 -3.81
N ASN A 166 8.24 -4.82 -3.62
CA ASN A 166 7.10 -5.07 -4.49
C ASN A 166 7.37 -4.70 -5.96
N TYR A 167 8.02 -3.54 -6.16
CA TYR A 167 8.33 -3.01 -7.49
C TYR A 167 9.69 -3.45 -8.05
N GLY A 168 10.51 -4.18 -7.29
CA GLY A 168 11.91 -4.42 -7.67
C GLY A 168 12.74 -3.12 -7.75
N ALA A 169 12.34 -2.10 -6.99
CA ALA A 169 12.90 -0.76 -7.01
C ALA A 169 14.09 -0.60 -6.06
N ARG A 170 14.82 0.51 -6.22
CA ARG A 170 15.91 0.90 -5.31
C ARG A 170 15.33 1.67 -4.11
N PRO A 171 15.50 1.19 -2.87
CA PRO A 171 15.05 1.92 -1.68
C PRO A 171 16.06 3.00 -1.26
N HIS A 172 15.56 4.18 -0.89
CA HIS A 172 16.34 5.31 -0.40
C HIS A 172 15.72 5.83 0.91
N ALA A 173 16.34 5.49 2.04
CA ALA A 173 15.98 6.08 3.32
C ALA A 173 16.42 7.55 3.38
N PHE A 174 15.80 8.34 4.25
CA PHE A 174 16.19 9.73 4.52
C PHE A 174 16.73 9.84 5.94
N PRO A 175 18.06 9.65 6.14
CA PRO A 175 18.67 9.38 7.43
C PRO A 175 18.93 10.68 8.21
N VAL A 176 17.88 11.47 8.41
CA VAL A 176 17.90 12.68 9.23
C VAL A 176 16.76 12.61 10.24
N PRO A 177 16.85 13.27 11.40
CA PRO A 177 15.72 13.40 12.29
C PRO A 177 14.50 14.02 11.59
N ALA A 178 13.31 13.52 11.89
CA ALA A 178 12.06 14.16 11.46
C ALA A 178 11.88 15.53 12.12
N PHE A 179 12.27 15.63 13.40
CA PHE A 179 12.27 16.86 14.17
C PHE A 179 13.69 17.18 14.66
N PHE A 180 14.05 18.46 14.58
CA PHE A 180 15.35 18.95 15.02
C PHE A 180 15.13 19.88 16.22
N ASP A 181 15.82 19.61 17.32
CA ASP A 181 15.83 20.51 18.48
C ASP A 181 16.50 21.85 18.13
N TYR A 182 17.48 21.82 17.23
CA TYR A 182 18.27 22.98 16.84
C TYR A 182 18.25 23.22 15.33
N ALA A 183 17.87 24.45 14.94
CA ALA A 183 17.86 24.86 13.54
C ALA A 183 19.26 24.82 12.88
N GLN A 184 20.31 25.06 13.66
CA GLN A 184 21.69 24.97 13.19
C GLN A 184 22.06 23.54 12.76
N THR A 185 21.61 22.52 13.50
CA THR A 185 21.85 21.11 13.17
C THR A 185 21.21 20.73 11.84
N ARG A 186 19.95 21.13 11.62
CA ARG A 186 19.28 20.95 10.32
C ARG A 186 20.08 21.62 9.20
N THR A 187 20.52 22.87 9.42
CA THR A 187 21.27 23.65 8.43
C THR A 187 22.59 22.97 8.08
N ALA A 188 23.30 22.41 9.06
CA ALA A 188 24.53 21.67 8.85
C ALA A 188 24.28 20.39 8.03
N LEU A 189 23.29 19.57 8.40
CA LEU A 189 22.97 18.34 7.67
C LEU A 189 22.52 18.60 6.22
N TRP A 190 21.81 19.69 5.95
CA TRP A 190 21.42 20.06 4.58
C TRP A 190 22.60 20.49 3.70
N ARG A 191 23.78 20.70 4.29
CA ARG A 191 25.03 20.94 3.53
C ARG A 191 25.74 19.64 3.15
N GLU A 192 25.48 18.55 3.86
CA GLU A 192 26.08 17.26 3.58
C GLU A 192 25.64 16.72 2.22
N ARG A 193 26.62 16.20 1.46
CA ARG A 193 26.38 15.70 0.09
C ARG A 193 25.39 14.54 0.07
N SER A 194 25.42 13.68 1.09
CA SER A 194 24.52 12.53 1.23
C SER A 194 23.06 12.97 1.35
N VAL A 195 22.79 13.98 2.19
CA VAL A 195 21.45 14.54 2.40
C VAL A 195 21.00 15.30 1.14
N ARG A 196 21.86 16.11 0.54
CA ARG A 196 21.53 16.84 -0.70
C ARG A 196 21.12 15.92 -1.85
N ARG A 197 21.84 14.81 -2.05
CA ARG A 197 21.49 13.81 -3.07
C ARG A 197 20.08 13.24 -2.88
N LEU A 198 19.69 12.97 -1.63
CA LEU A 198 18.36 12.46 -1.30
C LEU A 198 17.29 13.54 -1.49
N LEU A 199 17.57 14.78 -1.11
CA LEU A 199 16.68 15.92 -1.37
C LEU A 199 16.46 16.15 -2.88
N GLU A 200 17.49 16.00 -3.69
CA GLU A 200 17.38 16.06 -5.15
C GLU A 200 16.53 14.90 -5.70
N LEU A 201 16.69 13.70 -5.16
CA LEU A 201 15.86 12.56 -5.53
C LEU A 201 14.39 12.77 -5.14
N GLN A 202 14.12 13.27 -3.93
CA GLN A 202 12.77 13.64 -3.48
C GLN A 202 12.12 14.68 -4.41
N ARG A 203 12.88 15.69 -4.87
CA ARG A 203 12.38 16.69 -5.83
C ARG A 203 12.04 16.10 -7.20
N ARG A 204 12.66 14.99 -7.57
CA ARG A 204 12.36 14.26 -8.83
C ARG A 204 11.17 13.33 -8.70
N ALA A 205 10.57 13.19 -7.51
CA ALA A 205 9.41 12.33 -7.29
C ALA A 205 8.25 12.76 -8.20
N ARG A 206 7.83 11.84 -9.08
CA ARG A 206 6.64 12.01 -9.94
C ARG A 206 5.37 11.62 -9.19
N ILE A 207 5.51 10.72 -8.22
CA ILE A 207 4.44 10.19 -7.39
C ILE A 207 4.83 10.42 -5.94
N VAL A 208 3.93 11.06 -5.19
CA VAL A 208 4.08 11.30 -3.75
C VAL A 208 2.89 10.63 -3.07
N VAL A 209 3.16 9.73 -2.14
CA VAL A 209 2.14 8.99 -1.40
C VAL A 209 2.20 9.41 0.06
N PHE A 210 1.10 9.94 0.57
CA PHE A 210 0.95 10.39 1.95
C PHE A 210 -0.48 10.16 2.44
N SER A 211 -0.66 10.09 3.75
CA SER A 211 -1.95 10.09 4.41
C SER A 211 -2.16 11.41 5.15
N VAL A 212 -3.42 11.78 5.38
CA VAL A 212 -3.78 12.95 6.18
C VAL A 212 -4.04 12.50 7.62
N GLY A 213 -3.32 13.08 8.59
CA GLY A 213 -3.57 12.86 10.01
C GLY A 213 -4.72 13.74 10.52
N ALA A 214 -5.38 13.30 11.59
CA ALA A 214 -6.40 14.07 12.30
C ALA A 214 -6.02 14.20 13.78
N PHE A 215 -6.34 15.34 14.40
CA PHE A 215 -6.06 15.59 15.82
C PHE A 215 -6.89 14.71 16.76
N SER A 216 -8.00 14.15 16.28
CA SER A 216 -8.96 13.35 17.03
C SER A 216 -9.25 11.99 16.37
N GLY A 217 -8.21 11.31 15.86
CA GLY A 217 -8.35 9.97 15.27
C GLY A 217 -8.27 8.87 16.33
N GLN A 218 -9.06 7.80 16.20
CA GLN A 218 -8.94 6.62 17.08
C GLN A 218 -7.71 5.78 16.75
N VAL A 219 -7.24 5.83 15.50
CA VAL A 219 -5.95 5.25 15.10
C VAL A 219 -4.84 6.27 15.37
N PRO A 220 -3.96 6.05 16.36
CA PRO A 220 -2.95 7.03 16.73
C PRO A 220 -1.93 7.24 15.61
N SER A 221 -1.58 8.52 15.42
CA SER A 221 -0.39 8.90 14.68
C SER A 221 0.81 8.76 15.61
N HIS A 222 1.75 7.89 15.27
CA HIS A 222 3.00 7.70 16.03
C HIS A 222 4.00 8.82 15.70
N VAL A 223 3.55 10.07 15.71
CA VAL A 223 4.39 11.25 15.50
C VAL A 223 4.21 12.07 16.78
N HIS A 224 5.08 11.82 17.74
CA HIS A 224 5.19 12.58 18.98
C HIS A 224 6.52 13.34 18.97
#